data_AF-A0A651ERM5-F1
#
_entry.id   AF-A0A651ERM5-F1
#
_cell.length_a   1.000
_cell.length_b   1.000
_cell.length_c   1.000
_cell.angle_alpha   90.00
_cell.angle_beta   90.00
_cell.angle_gamma   90.00
#
_symmetry.space_group_name_H-M   'P 1'
#
loop_
_entity.id
_entity.type
_entity.pdbx_description
1 polymer ?
#
loop_
_entity_poly.entity_id
_entity_poly.type
_entity_poly.pdbx_seq_one_letter_code
_entity_poly.pdbx_strand_id
1 'polypeptide(L)'
;MRLLYLGDVVGRSGRTAVIERLPGLRERLSLDFVVVNAENAASGFGCTAKIADDLFEAGVDALTLGDHAFDQKEMIGHLDREPRIIRPLNIARTAPGAGLRVFDAPRGRKVAVTVALGRIFMKQPYDDPFSALDAALKAAPLGGGVDAVVVEVHAEATSEKMALGHWVDGRASLIVGAHTHVPTADAQILARGAAYQTDAGMCGDYDSVIGMAKPEPLRRFVTGMPGDRFEPAMGEATLSGVFVETDDATGRARRVAPLRLGGRLAPTLPA
;
A
#
# COMPACT_ATOMS: atom_id res chain seq x y z
N MET A 1 -0.95 -9.12 -16.84
CA MET A 1 -2.02 -8.43 -16.07
C MET A 1 -1.68 -6.97 -15.89
N ARG A 2 -2.66 -6.08 -15.69
CA ARG A 2 -2.44 -4.67 -15.33
C ARG A 2 -2.88 -4.40 -13.90
N LEU A 3 -1.93 -4.13 -13.01
CA LEU A 3 -2.20 -3.90 -11.59
C LEU A 3 -1.91 -2.44 -11.24
N LEU A 4 -2.67 -1.89 -10.31
CA LEU A 4 -2.40 -0.60 -9.69
C LEU A 4 -2.31 -0.77 -8.17
N TYR A 5 -1.23 -0.29 -7.59
CA TYR A 5 -1.12 -0.07 -6.16
C TYR A 5 -1.24 1.43 -5.89
N LEU A 6 -2.18 1.84 -5.03
CA LEU A 6 -2.23 3.19 -4.49
C LEU A 6 -1.66 3.18 -3.07
N GLY A 7 -0.75 4.10 -2.79
CA GLY A 7 -0.14 4.21 -1.47
C GLY A 7 -1.06 4.86 -0.45
N ASP A 8 -0.50 5.19 0.71
CA ASP A 8 -1.20 5.46 1.96
C ASP A 8 -2.36 6.46 1.81
N VAL A 9 -3.60 6.00 1.97
CA VAL A 9 -4.79 6.87 1.96
C VAL A 9 -4.85 7.62 3.29
N VAL A 10 -4.69 8.94 3.25
CA VAL A 10 -4.66 9.78 4.46
C VAL A 10 -5.93 10.62 4.60
N GLY A 11 -6.69 10.35 5.67
CA GLY A 11 -7.81 11.19 6.09
C GLY A 11 -8.92 11.34 5.04
N ARG A 12 -9.75 12.37 5.19
CA ARG A 12 -10.93 12.55 4.32
C ARG A 12 -10.54 12.87 2.88
N SER A 13 -9.58 13.78 2.68
CA SER A 13 -9.13 14.17 1.35
C SER A 13 -8.61 12.98 0.53
N GLY A 14 -7.82 12.10 1.15
CA GLY A 14 -7.34 10.87 0.49
C GLY A 14 -8.49 9.96 0.06
N ARG A 15 -9.41 9.64 0.99
CA ARG A 15 -10.55 8.76 0.71
C ARG A 15 -11.43 9.29 -0.42
N THR A 16 -11.82 10.56 -0.33
CA THR A 16 -12.67 11.20 -1.34
C THR A 16 -12.01 11.13 -2.71
N ALA A 17 -10.73 11.46 -2.81
CA ALA A 17 -10.03 11.48 -4.09
C ALA A 17 -9.86 10.07 -4.68
N VAL A 18 -9.64 9.04 -3.86
CA VAL A 18 -9.63 7.64 -4.35
C VAL A 18 -11.02 7.24 -4.86
N ILE A 19 -12.07 7.45 -4.06
CA ILE A 19 -13.44 7.08 -4.41
C ILE A 19 -13.89 7.73 -5.73
N GLU A 20 -13.60 9.01 -5.91
CA GLU A 20 -14.04 9.77 -7.10
C GLU A 20 -13.22 9.45 -8.36
N ARG A 21 -11.92 9.16 -8.22
CA ARG A 21 -11.00 9.09 -9.37
C ARG A 21 -10.67 7.65 -9.80
N LEU A 22 -10.79 6.67 -8.89
CA LEU A 22 -10.42 5.29 -9.18
C LEU A 22 -11.24 4.67 -10.33
N PRO A 23 -12.58 4.84 -10.43
CA PRO A 23 -13.34 4.25 -11.54
C PRO A 23 -12.80 4.68 -12.91
N GLY A 24 -12.54 5.98 -13.10
CA GLY A 24 -11.95 6.49 -14.35
C GLY A 24 -10.51 6.00 -14.59
N LEU A 25 -9.73 5.77 -13.53
CA LEU A 25 -8.41 5.15 -13.64
C LEU A 25 -8.48 3.69 -14.10
N ARG A 26 -9.45 2.92 -13.57
CA ARG A 26 -9.65 1.52 -13.99
C ARG A 26 -9.94 1.43 -15.49
N GLU A 27 -10.82 2.28 -15.99
CA GLU A 27 -11.15 2.34 -17.42
C GLU A 27 -9.94 2.76 -18.25
N ARG A 28 -9.34 3.91 -17.92
CA ARG A 28 -8.25 4.52 -18.70
C ARG A 28 -7.01 3.63 -18.79
N LEU A 29 -6.67 2.94 -17.70
CA LEU A 29 -5.48 2.08 -17.65
C LEU A 29 -5.82 0.60 -17.91
N SER A 30 -7.10 0.26 -18.09
CA SER A 30 -7.62 -1.11 -18.21
C SER A 30 -7.11 -2.01 -17.07
N LEU A 31 -7.35 -1.57 -15.82
CA LEU A 31 -6.83 -2.24 -14.63
C LEU A 31 -7.56 -3.56 -14.38
N ASP A 32 -6.78 -4.64 -14.26
CA ASP A 32 -7.25 -5.97 -13.88
C ASP A 32 -7.45 -6.07 -12.36
N PHE A 33 -6.61 -5.41 -11.57
CA PHE A 33 -6.62 -5.51 -10.11
C PHE A 33 -6.04 -4.25 -9.44
N VAL A 34 -6.64 -3.81 -8.34
CA VAL A 34 -6.28 -2.60 -7.60
C VAL A 34 -6.09 -2.92 -6.13
N VAL A 35 -4.90 -2.60 -5.62
CA VAL A 35 -4.56 -2.64 -4.20
C VAL A 35 -4.47 -1.20 -3.67
N VAL A 36 -5.01 -0.93 -2.49
CA VAL A 36 -4.89 0.38 -1.84
C VAL A 36 -4.45 0.19 -0.40
N ASN A 37 -3.41 0.92 0.02
CA ASN A 37 -3.10 1.02 1.44
C ASN A 37 -4.05 2.00 2.12
N ALA A 38 -4.80 1.51 3.12
CA ALA A 38 -5.79 2.28 3.86
C ALA A 38 -5.40 2.54 5.33
N GLU A 39 -4.14 2.38 5.70
CA GLU A 39 -3.75 2.41 7.12
C GLU A 39 -3.91 3.76 7.80
N ASN A 40 -4.03 4.86 7.05
CA ASN A 40 -4.22 6.21 7.57
C ASN A 40 -5.61 6.78 7.22
N ALA A 41 -6.53 5.92 6.78
CA ALA A 41 -7.79 6.35 6.21
C ALA A 41 -8.76 6.91 7.27
N ALA A 42 -8.74 6.42 8.51
CA ALA A 42 -9.63 6.87 9.58
C ALA A 42 -8.99 7.99 10.41
N SER A 43 -9.31 9.25 10.06
CA SER A 43 -8.79 10.43 10.77
C SER A 43 -7.25 10.43 10.94
N GLY A 44 -6.54 9.84 9.98
CA GLY A 44 -5.09 9.76 9.97
C GLY A 44 -4.48 8.50 10.60
N PHE A 45 -5.27 7.64 11.27
CA PHE A 45 -4.75 6.45 11.95
C PHE A 45 -5.75 5.29 11.91
N GLY A 46 -5.37 4.18 11.27
CA GLY A 46 -6.16 2.99 11.04
C GLY A 46 -7.24 3.16 9.97
N CYS A 47 -8.13 2.18 9.88
CA CYS A 47 -9.26 2.14 8.96
C CYS A 47 -10.51 1.64 9.69
N THR A 48 -11.69 2.14 9.31
CA THR A 48 -12.98 1.67 9.83
C THR A 48 -13.63 0.70 8.86
N ALA A 49 -14.54 -0.17 9.32
CA ALA A 49 -15.28 -1.07 8.43
C ALA A 49 -16.02 -0.29 7.34
N LYS A 50 -16.70 0.80 7.73
CA LYS A 50 -17.41 1.66 6.79
C LYS A 50 -16.49 2.28 5.73
N ILE A 51 -15.29 2.72 6.11
CA ILE A 51 -14.32 3.29 5.16
C ILE A 51 -13.82 2.21 4.20
N ALA A 52 -13.57 1.00 4.70
CA ALA A 52 -13.17 -0.13 3.86
C ALA A 52 -14.27 -0.45 2.83
N ASP A 53 -15.52 -0.53 3.26
CA ASP A 53 -16.68 -0.76 2.39
C ASP A 53 -16.80 0.31 1.30
N ASP A 54 -16.70 1.59 1.66
CA ASP A 54 -16.75 2.71 0.71
C ASP A 54 -15.63 2.60 -0.36
N LEU A 55 -14.42 2.15 0.03
CA LEU A 55 -13.29 1.94 -0.89
C LEU A 55 -13.52 0.74 -1.81
N PHE A 56 -14.07 -0.36 -1.29
CA PHE A 56 -14.44 -1.51 -2.10
C PHE A 56 -15.54 -1.17 -3.11
N GLU A 57 -16.55 -0.41 -2.71
CA GLU A 57 -17.61 0.08 -3.61
C GLU A 57 -17.06 0.96 -4.74
N ALA A 58 -15.99 1.71 -4.49
CA ALA A 58 -15.29 2.49 -5.51
C ALA A 58 -14.43 1.65 -6.49
N GLY A 59 -14.37 0.33 -6.29
CA GLY A 59 -13.64 -0.60 -7.16
C GLY A 59 -12.23 -0.91 -6.71
N VAL A 60 -11.90 -0.81 -5.42
CA VAL A 60 -10.70 -1.42 -4.86
C VAL A 60 -10.92 -2.93 -4.72
N ASP A 61 -9.92 -3.74 -5.09
CA ASP A 61 -10.05 -5.21 -5.00
C ASP A 61 -9.48 -5.76 -3.68
N ALA A 62 -8.43 -5.13 -3.15
CA ALA A 62 -7.82 -5.47 -1.88
C ALA A 62 -7.31 -4.23 -1.13
N LEU A 63 -7.48 -4.24 0.19
CA LEU A 63 -6.92 -3.23 1.08
C LEU A 63 -5.75 -3.81 1.86
N THR A 64 -4.64 -3.10 1.87
CA THR A 64 -3.54 -3.35 2.80
C THR A 64 -3.62 -2.35 3.95
N LEU A 65 -3.10 -2.78 5.10
CA LEU A 65 -2.86 -1.94 6.26
C LEU A 65 -1.36 -1.95 6.57
N GLY A 66 -0.91 -1.06 7.44
CA GLY A 66 0.46 -0.96 7.88
C GLY A 66 0.56 -1.13 9.39
N ASP A 67 1.39 -0.32 10.02
CA ASP A 67 1.59 -0.42 11.45
C ASP A 67 0.34 0.07 12.23
N HIS A 68 -0.48 0.94 11.65
CA HIS A 68 -1.74 1.41 12.23
C HIS A 68 -2.94 0.45 12.07
N ALA A 69 -2.69 -0.80 11.67
CA ALA A 69 -3.75 -1.79 11.39
C ALA A 69 -4.78 -2.02 12.51
N PHE A 70 -4.40 -1.80 13.78
CA PHE A 70 -5.23 -2.08 14.95
C PHE A 70 -5.63 -0.83 15.76
N ASP A 71 -5.35 0.37 15.26
CA ASP A 71 -5.63 1.62 15.99
C ASP A 71 -7.14 1.91 16.08
N GLN A 72 -7.93 1.33 15.17
CA GLN A 72 -9.39 1.32 15.23
C GLN A 72 -9.88 0.00 15.82
N LYS A 73 -10.50 0.06 17.02
CA LYS A 73 -10.94 -1.14 17.76
C LYS A 73 -11.88 -2.05 16.96
N GLU A 74 -12.73 -1.46 16.12
CA GLU A 74 -13.67 -2.23 15.29
C GLU A 74 -12.97 -3.04 14.19
N MET A 75 -11.80 -2.58 13.71
CA MET A 75 -11.06 -3.27 12.66
C MET A 75 -10.60 -4.66 13.12
N ILE A 76 -10.26 -4.80 14.40
CA ILE A 76 -9.83 -6.07 15.02
C ILE A 76 -10.85 -7.19 14.76
N GLY A 77 -12.15 -6.91 14.97
CA GLY A 77 -13.21 -7.90 14.74
C GLY A 77 -13.66 -8.01 13.28
N HIS A 78 -13.37 -6.99 12.47
CA HIS A 78 -13.74 -6.95 11.06
C HIS A 78 -12.76 -7.72 10.16
N LEU A 79 -11.47 -7.74 10.52
CA LEU A 79 -10.41 -8.44 9.77
C LEU A 79 -10.67 -9.95 9.55
N ASP A 80 -11.38 -10.61 10.46
CA ASP A 80 -11.74 -12.03 10.30
C ASP A 80 -12.96 -12.23 9.39
N ARG A 81 -13.79 -11.19 9.22
CA ARG A 81 -15.05 -11.25 8.45
C ARG A 81 -14.87 -10.74 7.02
N GLU A 82 -13.94 -9.82 6.80
CA GLU A 82 -13.66 -9.22 5.51
C GLU A 82 -12.29 -9.69 4.99
N PRO A 83 -12.25 -10.75 4.16
CA PRO A 83 -11.00 -11.33 3.69
C PRO A 83 -10.24 -10.44 2.69
N ARG A 84 -10.85 -9.36 2.19
CA ARG A 84 -10.21 -8.39 1.28
C ARG A 84 -9.31 -7.38 2.00
N ILE A 85 -9.22 -7.42 3.32
CA ILE A 85 -8.31 -6.59 4.10
C ILE A 85 -7.13 -7.44 4.58
N ILE A 86 -5.90 -7.00 4.26
CA ILE A 86 -4.65 -7.69 4.57
C ILE A 86 -3.88 -6.85 5.59
N ARG A 87 -3.62 -7.42 6.77
CA ARG A 87 -2.76 -6.82 7.80
C ARG A 87 -1.31 -7.29 7.66
N PRO A 88 -0.30 -6.63 8.23
CA PRO A 88 1.07 -7.10 8.10
C PRO A 88 1.33 -8.49 8.68
N LEU A 89 2.10 -9.31 7.96
CA LEU A 89 2.43 -10.70 8.32
C LEU A 89 3.04 -10.84 9.71
N ASN A 90 3.92 -9.90 10.08
CA ASN A 90 4.90 -10.01 11.15
C ASN A 90 4.57 -9.15 12.40
N ILE A 91 3.28 -8.92 12.69
CA ILE A 91 2.84 -8.26 13.94
C ILE A 91 2.77 -9.26 15.11
N ALA A 92 1.90 -10.27 14.99
CA ALA A 92 1.80 -11.36 15.95
C ALA A 92 1.12 -12.56 15.29
N ARG A 93 1.52 -13.78 15.69
CA ARG A 93 0.94 -15.02 15.15
C ARG A 93 -0.55 -15.17 15.47
N THR A 94 -0.98 -14.64 16.62
CA THR A 94 -2.37 -14.69 17.09
C THR A 94 -3.18 -13.46 16.70
N ALA A 95 -2.60 -12.49 15.97
CA ALA A 95 -3.33 -11.32 15.52
C ALA A 95 -4.42 -11.72 14.50
N PRO A 96 -5.63 -11.14 14.59
CA PRO A 96 -6.73 -11.45 13.70
C PRO A 96 -6.42 -11.04 12.25
N GLY A 97 -7.23 -11.57 11.33
CA GLY A 97 -7.02 -11.43 9.90
C GLY A 97 -5.81 -12.20 9.36
N ALA A 98 -5.48 -11.94 8.11
CA ALA A 98 -4.41 -12.62 7.40
C ALA A 98 -3.40 -11.61 6.84
N GLY A 99 -2.13 -12.03 6.78
CA GLY A 99 -1.07 -11.25 6.12
C GLY A 99 -0.75 -11.67 4.70
N LEU A 100 -1.40 -12.72 4.19
CA LEU A 100 -1.37 -13.12 2.79
C LEU A 100 -2.78 -13.57 2.41
N ARG A 101 -3.28 -13.09 1.29
CA ARG A 101 -4.51 -13.56 0.66
C ARG A 101 -4.34 -13.69 -0.84
N VAL A 102 -5.09 -14.63 -1.42
CA VAL A 102 -5.17 -14.83 -2.86
C VAL A 102 -6.58 -14.46 -3.29
N PHE A 103 -6.66 -13.58 -4.28
CA PHE A 103 -7.89 -13.03 -4.80
C PHE A 103 -8.12 -13.50 -6.22
N ASP A 104 -9.39 -13.70 -6.58
CA ASP A 104 -9.76 -13.90 -7.97
C ASP A 104 -9.66 -12.56 -8.72
N ALA A 105 -9.21 -12.64 -9.96
CA ALA A 105 -9.07 -11.53 -10.89
C ALA A 105 -9.71 -11.89 -12.23
N PRO A 106 -9.96 -10.91 -13.12
CA PRO A 106 -10.65 -11.14 -14.38
C PRO A 106 -9.98 -12.24 -15.21
N ARG A 107 -10.79 -12.99 -15.98
CA ARG A 107 -10.35 -14.12 -16.83
C ARG A 107 -9.84 -15.33 -16.04
N GLY A 108 -10.33 -15.55 -14.81
CA GLY A 108 -9.98 -16.70 -13.97
C GLY A 108 -8.55 -16.66 -13.41
N ARG A 109 -7.89 -15.49 -13.49
CA ARG A 109 -6.56 -15.27 -12.95
C ARG A 109 -6.61 -15.06 -11.44
N LYS A 110 -5.47 -15.17 -10.77
CA LYS A 110 -5.33 -15.01 -9.33
C LYS A 110 -4.22 -14.06 -8.96
N VAL A 111 -4.48 -13.19 -7.99
CA VAL A 111 -3.50 -12.23 -7.45
C VAL A 111 -3.29 -12.51 -5.97
N ALA A 112 -2.05 -12.77 -5.57
CA ALA A 112 -1.67 -12.79 -4.16
C ALA A 112 -1.29 -11.38 -3.71
N VAL A 113 -1.75 -10.98 -2.52
CA VAL A 113 -1.36 -9.72 -1.88
C VAL A 113 -0.85 -10.03 -0.48
N THR A 114 0.30 -9.45 -0.14
CA THR A 114 0.90 -9.57 1.19
C THR A 114 1.58 -8.28 1.59
N VAL A 115 1.63 -8.03 2.90
CA VAL A 115 2.30 -6.87 3.49
C VAL A 115 3.22 -7.31 4.62
N ALA A 116 4.42 -6.74 4.68
CA ALA A 116 5.37 -6.93 5.76
C ALA A 116 5.81 -5.58 6.34
N LEU A 117 5.97 -5.53 7.66
CA LEU A 117 6.52 -4.38 8.36
C LEU A 117 8.04 -4.44 8.41
N GLY A 118 8.68 -3.30 8.17
CA GLY A 118 10.09 -3.12 8.50
C GLY A 118 10.34 -3.15 10.02
N ARG A 119 11.59 -2.99 10.41
CA ARG A 119 12.01 -2.91 11.82
C ARG A 119 12.81 -1.65 12.12
N ILE A 120 13.55 -1.15 11.14
CA ILE A 120 14.42 0.00 11.34
C ILE A 120 13.56 1.27 11.39
N PHE A 121 13.66 2.02 12.49
CA PHE A 121 12.90 3.25 12.77
C PHE A 121 11.37 3.09 12.84
N MET A 122 10.89 1.86 12.98
CA MET A 122 9.46 1.59 13.18
C MET A 122 9.06 1.68 14.67
N LYS A 123 7.76 1.82 14.95
CA LYS A 123 7.26 2.09 16.31
C LYS A 123 7.58 1.02 17.36
N GLN A 124 7.82 -0.22 16.94
CA GLN A 124 8.16 -1.34 17.82
C GLN A 124 8.95 -2.41 17.06
N PRO A 125 9.69 -3.29 17.76
CA PRO A 125 10.43 -4.38 17.12
C PRO A 125 9.46 -5.47 16.64
N TYR A 126 9.15 -5.46 15.34
CA TYR A 126 8.37 -6.52 14.70
C TYR A 126 9.19 -7.79 14.44
N ASP A 127 8.50 -8.92 14.21
CA ASP A 127 9.13 -10.17 13.79
C ASP A 127 9.87 -9.99 12.46
N ASP A 128 10.84 -10.86 12.17
CA ASP A 128 11.69 -10.76 10.97
C ASP A 128 10.87 -10.79 9.65
N PRO A 129 10.86 -9.69 8.86
CA PRO A 129 10.06 -9.63 7.63
C PRO A 129 10.59 -10.55 6.53
N PHE A 130 11.90 -10.83 6.50
CA PHE A 130 12.51 -11.68 5.48
C PHE A 130 11.99 -13.12 5.58
N SER A 131 12.06 -13.70 6.79
CA SER A 131 11.55 -15.04 7.07
C SER A 131 10.03 -15.14 6.92
N ALA A 132 9.30 -14.09 7.30
CA ALA A 132 7.85 -14.05 7.16
C ALA A 132 7.41 -14.08 5.68
N LEU A 133 8.05 -13.27 4.84
CA LEU A 133 7.80 -13.26 3.39
C LEU A 133 8.20 -14.59 2.74
N ASP A 134 9.30 -15.21 3.18
CA ASP A 134 9.69 -16.53 2.68
C ASP A 134 8.61 -17.59 2.90
N ALA A 135 8.01 -17.62 4.09
CA ALA A 135 6.92 -18.54 4.40
C ALA A 135 5.66 -18.21 3.57
N ALA A 136 5.29 -16.93 3.47
CA ALA A 136 4.11 -16.49 2.73
C ALA A 136 4.24 -16.80 1.22
N LEU A 137 5.35 -16.44 0.59
CA LEU A 137 5.56 -16.60 -0.85
C LEU A 137 5.70 -18.07 -1.27
N LYS A 138 6.08 -18.97 -0.36
CA LYS A 138 6.01 -20.42 -0.61
C LYS A 138 4.58 -20.94 -0.70
N ALA A 139 3.64 -20.32 0.01
CA ALA A 139 2.22 -20.72 -0.01
C ALA A 139 1.47 -20.21 -1.24
N ALA A 140 1.95 -19.13 -1.88
CA ALA A 140 1.38 -18.57 -3.10
C ALA A 140 2.47 -18.31 -4.16
N PRO A 141 3.05 -19.37 -4.75
CA PRO A 141 4.16 -19.22 -5.68
C PRO A 141 3.71 -18.58 -7.01
N LEU A 142 4.42 -17.53 -7.43
CA LEU A 142 4.22 -16.87 -8.72
C LEU A 142 4.41 -17.86 -9.88
N GLY A 143 3.41 -17.97 -10.77
CA GLY A 143 3.39 -18.91 -11.89
C GLY A 143 3.11 -20.37 -11.51
N GLY A 144 3.00 -20.70 -10.22
CA GLY A 144 2.73 -22.05 -9.70
C GLY A 144 1.41 -22.18 -8.91
N GLY A 145 0.60 -21.13 -8.89
CA GLY A 145 -0.66 -21.08 -8.13
C GLY A 145 -1.34 -19.72 -8.16
N VAL A 146 -0.59 -18.67 -8.49
CA VAL A 146 -1.09 -17.31 -8.75
C VAL A 146 -0.41 -16.70 -9.96
N ASP A 147 -1.13 -15.82 -10.68
CA ASP A 147 -0.67 -15.15 -11.90
C ASP A 147 0.06 -13.84 -11.59
N ALA A 148 -0.18 -13.26 -10.42
CA ALA A 148 0.57 -12.13 -9.90
C ALA A 148 0.72 -12.17 -8.38
N VAL A 149 1.80 -11.56 -7.88
CA VAL A 149 2.06 -11.39 -6.46
C VAL A 149 2.44 -9.94 -6.20
N VAL A 150 1.69 -9.26 -5.33
CA VAL A 150 1.97 -7.91 -4.83
C VAL A 150 2.50 -8.02 -3.40
N VAL A 151 3.72 -7.52 -3.19
CA VAL A 151 4.36 -7.43 -1.88
C VAL A 151 4.47 -5.96 -1.49
N GLU A 152 3.76 -5.57 -0.44
CA GLU A 152 3.97 -4.28 0.20
C GLU A 152 5.04 -4.40 1.31
N VAL A 153 5.99 -3.48 1.29
CA VAL A 153 6.99 -3.30 2.34
C VAL A 153 6.71 -2.01 3.10
N HIS A 154 5.97 -2.13 4.20
CA HIS A 154 5.55 -1.01 5.03
C HIS A 154 6.67 -0.67 6.03
N ALA A 155 7.54 0.26 5.68
CA ALA A 155 8.80 0.47 6.41
C ALA A 155 9.36 1.89 6.26
N GLU A 156 10.12 2.35 7.25
CA GLU A 156 10.78 3.66 7.21
C GLU A 156 12.10 3.63 6.42
N ALA A 157 13.01 2.71 6.78
CA ALA A 157 14.35 2.70 6.21
C ALA A 157 14.39 2.25 4.74
N THR A 158 14.92 3.10 3.86
CA THR A 158 15.12 2.79 2.44
C THR A 158 16.02 1.57 2.22
N SER A 159 17.06 1.41 3.05
CA SER A 159 17.96 0.25 2.99
C SER A 159 17.22 -1.07 3.26
N GLU A 160 16.28 -1.09 4.21
CA GLU A 160 15.47 -2.27 4.52
C GLU A 160 14.49 -2.57 3.38
N LYS A 161 13.85 -1.55 2.81
CA LYS A 161 12.99 -1.66 1.63
C LYS A 161 13.73 -2.24 0.42
N MET A 162 14.93 -1.76 0.12
CA MET A 162 15.74 -2.27 -0.99
C MET A 162 16.21 -3.71 -0.73
N ALA A 163 16.65 -4.01 0.49
CA ALA A 163 17.08 -5.36 0.87
C ALA A 163 15.95 -6.37 0.71
N LEU A 164 14.74 -6.05 1.19
CA LEU A 164 13.55 -6.88 1.00
C LEU A 164 13.18 -7.00 -0.48
N GLY A 165 13.29 -5.92 -1.25
CA GLY A 165 13.15 -5.91 -2.71
C GLY A 165 14.01 -6.96 -3.40
N HIS A 166 15.33 -6.93 -3.16
CA HIS A 166 16.25 -7.91 -3.71
C HIS A 166 16.03 -9.33 -3.16
N TRP A 167 15.61 -9.46 -1.89
CA TRP A 167 15.34 -10.75 -1.27
C TRP A 167 14.19 -11.50 -1.94
N VAL A 168 13.11 -10.81 -2.29
CA VAL A 168 11.91 -11.42 -2.88
C VAL A 168 11.80 -11.25 -4.40
N ASP A 169 12.77 -10.62 -5.05
CA ASP A 169 12.85 -10.52 -6.51
C ASP A 169 12.67 -11.92 -7.14
N GLY A 170 12.02 -11.98 -8.31
CA GLY A 170 11.66 -13.22 -9.01
C GLY A 170 10.64 -14.13 -8.31
N ARG A 171 10.13 -13.75 -7.13
CA ARG A 171 8.98 -14.38 -6.45
C ARG A 171 7.77 -13.46 -6.34
N ALA A 172 7.93 -12.20 -6.74
CA ALA A 172 6.91 -11.18 -6.76
C ALA A 172 6.76 -10.55 -8.16
N SER A 173 5.57 -10.08 -8.48
CA SER A 173 5.29 -9.26 -9.66
C SER A 173 5.57 -7.79 -9.39
N LEU A 174 5.16 -7.32 -8.21
CA LEU A 174 5.37 -5.97 -7.70
C LEU A 174 5.84 -6.04 -6.26
N ILE A 175 6.90 -5.30 -5.97
CA ILE A 175 7.40 -5.03 -4.63
C ILE A 175 7.37 -3.52 -4.44
N VAL A 176 6.56 -3.02 -3.53
CA VAL A 176 6.33 -1.59 -3.37
C VAL A 176 6.41 -1.22 -1.91
N GLY A 177 7.15 -0.15 -1.60
CA GLY A 177 7.15 0.37 -0.25
C GLY A 177 6.00 1.35 0.02
N ALA A 178 5.64 1.48 1.28
CA ALA A 178 4.70 2.46 1.83
C ALA A 178 5.28 3.06 3.12
N HIS A 179 4.48 3.78 3.90
CA HIS A 179 4.80 4.40 5.21
C HIS A 179 5.35 5.84 5.13
N THR A 180 6.29 6.14 4.24
CA THR A 180 7.00 7.44 4.30
C THR A 180 6.20 8.60 3.69
N HIS A 181 5.08 8.29 3.03
CA HIS A 181 4.13 9.21 2.39
C HIS A 181 4.70 10.06 1.24
N VAL A 182 5.96 9.87 0.83
CA VAL A 182 6.59 10.61 -0.27
C VAL A 182 6.96 9.66 -1.40
N PRO A 183 6.40 9.83 -2.61
CA PRO A 183 6.68 8.91 -3.71
C PRO A 183 8.12 9.05 -4.19
N THR A 184 8.82 7.93 -4.31
CA THR A 184 10.20 7.88 -4.81
C THR A 184 10.27 7.80 -6.34
N ALA A 185 11.41 8.21 -6.90
CA ALA A 185 11.63 8.28 -8.36
C ALA A 185 12.41 7.09 -8.91
N ASP A 186 12.43 5.97 -8.19
CA ASP A 186 13.29 4.80 -8.41
C ASP A 186 12.55 3.58 -8.97
N ALA A 187 11.37 3.81 -9.56
CA ALA A 187 10.57 2.77 -10.19
C ALA A 187 11.40 2.01 -11.25
N GLN A 188 11.56 0.70 -11.08
CA GLN A 188 12.37 -0.13 -11.97
C GLN A 188 11.92 -1.58 -11.98
N ILE A 189 12.42 -2.37 -12.94
CA ILE A 189 12.26 -3.83 -12.95
C ILE A 189 13.59 -4.42 -12.50
N LEU A 190 13.56 -5.20 -11.43
CA LEU A 190 14.74 -5.86 -10.86
C LEU A 190 15.21 -7.02 -11.74
N ALA A 191 16.43 -7.50 -11.50
CA ALA A 191 17.13 -8.46 -12.37
C ALA A 191 16.37 -9.78 -12.60
N ARG A 192 15.53 -10.21 -11.65
CA ARG A 192 14.73 -11.43 -11.77
C ARG A 192 13.25 -11.16 -12.10
N GLY A 193 12.92 -9.93 -12.46
CA GLY A 193 11.67 -9.57 -13.12
C GLY A 193 10.56 -9.04 -12.22
N ALA A 194 10.83 -8.72 -10.96
CA ALA A 194 9.86 -7.98 -10.13
C ALA A 194 9.89 -6.48 -10.44
N ALA A 195 8.73 -5.83 -10.54
CA ALA A 195 8.66 -4.37 -10.46
C ALA A 195 8.99 -3.92 -9.02
N TYR A 196 9.69 -2.81 -8.88
CA TYR A 196 10.13 -2.25 -7.61
C TYR A 196 9.95 -0.73 -7.56
N GLN A 197 9.52 -0.20 -6.41
CA GLN A 197 9.63 1.22 -6.05
C GLN A 197 9.77 1.35 -4.54
N THR A 198 10.72 2.18 -4.07
CA THR A 198 11.02 2.32 -2.63
C THR A 198 9.83 2.84 -1.83
N ASP A 199 9.05 3.80 -2.35
CA ASP A 199 7.82 4.25 -1.71
C ASP A 199 6.79 4.73 -2.76
N ALA A 200 5.54 4.27 -2.64
CA ALA A 200 4.45 4.68 -3.51
C ALA A 200 3.97 6.12 -3.27
N GLY A 201 4.29 6.70 -2.10
CA GLY A 201 3.76 7.96 -1.62
C GLY A 201 2.34 7.85 -1.08
N MET A 202 1.83 8.92 -0.47
CA MET A 202 0.45 8.95 0.02
C MET A 202 -0.56 9.33 -1.08
N CYS A 203 -1.80 8.86 -0.90
CA CYS A 203 -3.01 9.45 -1.45
C CYS A 203 -3.60 10.42 -0.41
N GLY A 204 -3.28 11.70 -0.53
CA GLY A 204 -3.63 12.69 0.49
C GLY A 204 -3.25 14.11 0.08
N ASP A 205 -3.52 15.09 0.95
CA ASP A 205 -3.16 16.48 0.75
C ASP A 205 -1.66 16.68 0.98
N TYR A 206 -0.91 17.06 -0.06
CA TYR A 206 0.53 17.32 0.00
C TYR A 206 0.90 18.76 0.40
N ASP A 207 -0.08 19.66 0.58
CA ASP A 207 0.15 20.94 1.26
C ASP A 207 0.06 20.77 2.78
N SER A 208 0.80 19.79 3.30
CA SER A 208 0.73 19.31 4.67
C SER A 208 2.11 18.86 5.16
N VAL A 209 2.21 18.39 6.41
CA VAL A 209 3.38 17.66 6.90
C VAL A 209 3.01 16.20 6.98
N ILE A 210 3.42 15.41 5.98
CA ILE A 210 3.19 13.94 5.94
C ILE A 210 1.68 13.60 6.04
N GLY A 211 0.82 14.45 5.45
CA GLY A 211 -0.64 14.30 5.47
C GLY A 211 -1.35 14.97 6.66
N MET A 212 -0.60 15.50 7.63
CA MET A 212 -1.15 16.18 8.81
C MET A 212 -1.16 17.71 8.64
N ALA A 213 -2.16 18.36 9.21
CA ALA A 213 -2.26 19.81 9.26
C ALA A 213 -0.99 20.43 9.89
N LYS A 214 -0.41 21.42 9.22
CA LYS A 214 0.91 22.01 9.54
C LYS A 214 1.12 22.47 10.99
N PRO A 215 0.15 23.08 11.71
CA PRO A 215 0.41 23.71 13.00
C PRO A 215 1.02 22.78 14.06
N GLU A 216 0.44 21.59 14.25
CA GLU A 216 0.87 20.68 15.32
C GLU A 216 2.25 20.02 15.04
N PRO A 217 2.53 19.44 13.86
CA PRO A 217 3.86 18.96 13.52
C PRO A 217 4.94 20.05 13.66
N LEU A 218 4.69 21.26 13.13
CA LEU A 218 5.67 22.35 13.20
C LEU A 218 5.92 22.80 14.65
N ARG A 219 4.89 22.88 15.49
CA ARG A 219 5.04 23.17 16.92
C ARG A 219 5.95 22.15 17.60
N ARG A 220 5.73 20.85 17.35
CA ARG A 220 6.56 19.79 17.95
C ARG A 220 8.01 19.89 17.52
N PHE A 221 8.28 20.15 16.25
CA PHE A 221 9.66 20.33 15.76
C PHE A 221 10.34 21.58 16.32
N VAL A 222 9.63 22.70 16.43
CA VAL A 222 10.21 23.97 16.89
C VAL A 222 10.39 24.00 18.41
N THR A 223 9.43 23.45 19.15
CA THR A 223 9.37 23.59 20.62
C THR A 223 9.76 22.34 21.39
N GLY A 224 9.76 21.18 20.74
CA GLY A 224 9.90 19.87 21.40
C GLY A 224 8.68 19.47 22.24
N MET A 225 7.59 20.24 22.23
CA MET A 225 6.41 20.01 23.07
C MET A 225 5.17 19.70 22.23
N PRO A 226 4.33 18.74 22.66
CA PRO A 226 3.02 18.54 22.06
C PRO A 226 2.11 19.76 22.33
N GLY A 227 1.22 20.06 21.38
CA GLY A 227 0.11 20.98 21.58
C GLY A 227 -1.20 20.21 21.44
N ASP A 228 -1.79 20.32 20.25
CA ASP A 228 -3.04 19.66 19.88
C ASP A 228 -2.81 18.22 19.41
N ARG A 229 -3.90 17.52 19.09
CA ARG A 229 -3.81 16.22 18.42
C ARG A 229 -3.45 16.44 16.95
N PHE A 230 -2.79 15.45 16.35
CA PHE A 230 -2.63 15.45 14.90
C PHE A 230 -4.00 15.33 14.23
N GLU A 231 -4.24 16.19 13.25
CA GLU A 231 -5.42 16.18 12.40
C GLU A 231 -4.98 16.10 10.94
N PRO A 232 -5.61 15.25 10.11
CA PRO A 232 -5.33 15.23 8.68
C PRO A 232 -5.58 16.58 8.02
N ALA A 233 -4.73 16.95 7.07
CA ALA A 233 -4.97 18.10 6.21
C ALA A 233 -6.17 17.83 5.27
N MET A 234 -6.86 18.91 4.89
CA MET A 234 -8.17 18.86 4.21
C MET A 234 -8.16 19.50 2.82
N GLY A 235 -6.99 19.88 2.30
CA GLY A 235 -6.83 20.43 0.95
C GLY A 235 -6.96 19.36 -0.14
N GLU A 236 -6.65 19.77 -1.37
CA GLU A 236 -6.77 18.90 -2.54
C GLU A 236 -5.75 17.74 -2.50
N ALA A 237 -6.25 16.52 -2.60
CA ALA A 237 -5.40 15.35 -2.58
C ALA A 237 -4.70 15.07 -3.93
N THR A 238 -3.44 14.64 -3.84
CA THR A 238 -2.74 13.95 -4.91
C THR A 238 -2.88 12.44 -4.68
N LEU A 239 -3.31 11.69 -5.69
CA LEU A 239 -3.22 10.23 -5.68
C LEU A 239 -1.81 9.84 -6.08
N SER A 240 -1.13 9.04 -5.25
CA SER A 240 0.19 8.48 -5.56
C SER A 240 0.14 6.96 -5.55
N GLY A 241 0.83 6.35 -6.50
CA GLY A 241 0.80 4.90 -6.67
C GLY A 241 1.79 4.37 -7.69
N VAL A 242 1.72 3.07 -7.94
CA VAL A 242 2.58 2.34 -8.87
C VAL A 242 1.73 1.45 -9.75
N PHE A 243 1.83 1.67 -11.06
CA PHE A 243 1.27 0.79 -12.08
C PHE A 243 2.29 -0.27 -12.49
N VAL A 244 1.83 -1.51 -12.66
CA VAL A 244 2.64 -2.57 -13.25
C VAL A 244 1.84 -3.33 -14.30
N GLU A 245 2.48 -3.62 -15.43
CA GLU A 245 1.99 -4.59 -16.40
C GLU A 245 2.85 -5.85 -16.31
N THR A 246 2.22 -7.00 -16.10
CA THR A 246 2.86 -8.32 -16.00
C THR A 246 2.69 -9.15 -17.27
N ASP A 247 3.67 -10.01 -17.51
CA ASP A 247 3.62 -11.09 -18.47
C ASP A 247 2.61 -12.16 -18.03
N ASP A 248 1.61 -12.46 -18.87
CA ASP A 248 0.53 -13.40 -18.52
C ASP A 248 1.01 -14.86 -18.37
N ALA A 249 2.19 -15.24 -18.89
CA ALA A 249 2.71 -16.61 -18.78
C ALA A 249 3.60 -16.83 -17.55
N THR A 250 4.31 -15.79 -17.12
CA THR A 250 5.31 -15.88 -16.04
C THR A 250 4.96 -15.06 -14.80
N GLY A 251 4.00 -14.15 -14.90
CA GLY A 251 3.64 -13.20 -13.86
C GLY A 251 4.69 -12.13 -13.56
N ARG A 252 5.81 -12.10 -14.28
CA ARG A 252 6.89 -11.10 -14.11
C ARG A 252 6.49 -9.75 -14.69
N ALA A 253 7.01 -8.67 -14.13
CA ALA A 253 6.79 -7.33 -14.65
C ALA A 253 7.43 -7.15 -16.04
N ARG A 254 6.66 -6.59 -16.95
CA ARG A 254 7.10 -6.10 -18.27
C ARG A 254 7.23 -4.59 -18.30
N ARG A 255 6.40 -3.89 -17.53
CA ARG A 255 6.39 -2.43 -17.42
C ARG A 255 6.07 -2.01 -16.00
N VAL A 256 6.75 -0.99 -15.51
CA VAL A 256 6.44 -0.30 -14.25
C VAL A 256 6.41 1.19 -14.51
N ALA A 257 5.47 1.91 -13.89
CA ALA A 257 5.41 3.36 -13.96
C ALA A 257 4.78 3.94 -12.67
N PRO A 258 5.33 5.03 -12.12
CA PRO A 258 4.67 5.73 -11.03
C PRO A 258 3.40 6.42 -11.53
N LEU A 259 2.43 6.59 -10.63
CA LEU A 259 1.21 7.36 -10.84
C LEU A 259 1.17 8.52 -9.84
N ARG A 260 0.95 9.74 -10.35
CA ARG A 260 0.65 10.94 -9.56
C ARG A 260 -0.46 11.72 -10.25
N LEU A 261 -1.59 11.91 -9.58
CA LEU A 261 -2.76 12.53 -10.18
C LEU A 261 -3.47 13.51 -9.25
N GLY A 262 -3.65 14.75 -9.75
CA GLY A 262 -4.34 15.85 -9.06
C GLY A 262 -3.52 16.47 -7.94
N GLY A 263 -4.10 17.44 -7.23
CA GLY A 263 -3.45 18.09 -6.10
C GLY A 263 -2.15 18.80 -6.48
N ARG A 264 -1.08 18.53 -5.74
CA ARG A 264 0.14 19.37 -5.72
C ARG A 264 1.31 18.78 -6.48
N LEU A 265 1.50 17.45 -6.47
CA LEU A 265 2.71 16.87 -7.07
C LEU A 265 2.66 16.94 -8.59
N ALA A 266 3.83 17.01 -9.22
CA ALA A 266 3.95 16.96 -10.67
C ALA A 266 3.27 15.69 -11.22
N PRO A 267 2.28 15.83 -12.12
CA PRO A 267 1.48 14.71 -12.54
C PRO A 267 2.32 13.70 -13.32
N THR A 268 2.00 12.42 -13.16
CA THR A 268 2.61 11.34 -13.92
C THR A 268 1.56 10.27 -14.13
N LEU A 269 1.32 9.92 -15.38
CA LEU A 269 0.36 8.88 -15.76
C LEU A 269 1.09 7.80 -16.54
N PRO A 270 0.88 6.51 -16.21
CA PRO A 270 1.33 5.42 -17.04
C PRO A 270 0.73 5.56 -18.44
N ALA A 271 1.59 5.74 -19.44
CA ALA A 271 1.21 5.77 -20.86
C ALA A 271 1.04 4.37 -21.43
#